data_AF-A0A2T9YKN7-F1
#
_entry.id   AF-A0A2T9YKN7-F1
#
_cell.length_a   1.000
_cell.length_b   1.000
_cell.length_c   1.000
_cell.angle_alpha   90.00
_cell.angle_beta   90.00
_cell.angle_gamma   90.00
#
_symmetry.space_group_name_H-M   'P 1'
#
loop_
_entity.id
_entity.type
_entity.pdbx_description
1 polymer ?
#
loop_
_entity_poly.entity_id
_entity_poly.type
_entity_poly.pdbx_seq_one_letter_code
_entity_poly.pdbx_strand_id
1 'polypeptide(L)'
;MTKRKERCLVCNKVYPNNKTSTSQTDLWIQCDQCNGWIHESCSELTDSQVVKIEAYKCIKCINENQKGMKRKSSRTSGKVDYRMLNDGNSTLYTDIIQKLEDASHKYHIVEIKNGNGLTNDTIWDLIQQEDYFNPILVQDPEGLDMNIDRKNISIKNIKTLVGKYYSLL
;
A
#
# COMPACT_ATOMS: atom_id res chain seq x y z
N MET A 1 38.63 24.77 -21.22
CA MET A 1 38.25 23.91 -20.07
C MET A 1 37.80 22.56 -20.62
N THR A 2 38.65 21.53 -20.53
CA THR A 2 38.35 20.18 -21.01
C THR A 2 37.30 19.54 -20.12
N LYS A 3 36.10 19.24 -20.65
CA LYS A 3 35.08 18.46 -19.93
C LYS A 3 35.70 17.15 -19.48
N ARG A 4 35.76 16.93 -18.17
CA ARG A 4 36.31 15.71 -17.56
C ARG A 4 35.43 14.55 -18.02
N LYS A 5 36.01 13.57 -18.73
CA LYS A 5 35.25 12.41 -19.21
C LYS A 5 34.82 11.58 -17.99
N GLU A 6 33.52 11.47 -17.77
CA GLU A 6 32.94 10.67 -16.69
C GLU A 6 33.27 9.18 -16.92
N ARG A 7 33.42 8.41 -15.84
CA ARG A 7 33.81 6.99 -15.90
C ARG A 7 32.87 6.15 -15.06
N CYS A 8 32.71 4.89 -15.45
CA CYS A 8 31.97 3.92 -14.67
C CYS A 8 32.62 3.73 -13.29
N LEU A 9 31.84 3.83 -12.21
CA LEU A 9 32.35 3.65 -10.84
C LEU A 9 32.82 2.22 -10.52
N VAL A 10 32.47 1.24 -11.36
CA VAL A 10 32.79 -0.18 -11.16
C VAL A 10 33.93 -0.63 -12.07
N CYS A 11 33.77 -0.51 -13.39
CA CYS A 11 34.76 -1.00 -14.36
C CYS A 11 35.72 0.08 -14.89
N ASN A 12 35.57 1.34 -14.44
CA ASN A 12 36.42 2.49 -14.81
C ASN A 12 36.53 2.80 -16.31
N LYS A 13 35.67 2.19 -17.16
CA LYS A 13 35.54 2.55 -18.57
C LYS A 13 34.94 3.94 -18.72
N VAL A 14 35.39 4.65 -19.75
CA VAL A 14 35.02 6.04 -20.01
C VAL A 14 33.63 6.10 -20.64
N TYR A 15 32.78 6.99 -20.13
CA TYR A 15 31.49 7.30 -20.73
C TYR A 15 31.70 7.90 -22.14
N PRO A 16 31.15 7.28 -23.20
CA PRO A 16 31.32 7.80 -24.54
C PRO A 16 30.58 9.15 -24.66
N ASN A 17 31.32 10.21 -25.00
CA ASN A 17 30.75 11.56 -25.15
C ASN A 17 29.79 11.68 -26.36
N ASN A 18 29.78 10.69 -27.27
CA ASN A 18 28.93 10.65 -28.45
C ASN A 18 28.05 9.39 -28.41
N LYS A 19 26.73 9.57 -28.49
CA LYS A 19 25.70 8.53 -28.56
C LYS A 19 25.70 7.78 -29.90
N THR A 20 26.87 7.41 -30.41
CA THR A 20 27.04 6.72 -31.70
C THR A 20 27.70 5.35 -31.52
N SER A 21 27.47 4.67 -30.40
CA SER A 21 27.77 3.23 -30.28
C SER A 21 26.53 2.43 -30.66
N THR A 22 26.53 1.92 -31.90
CA THR A 22 25.58 0.97 -32.48
C THR A 22 25.72 -0.44 -31.90
N SER A 23 26.27 -0.58 -30.69
CA SER A 23 26.42 -1.84 -29.97
C SER A 23 25.50 -1.83 -28.77
N GLN A 24 24.61 -2.82 -28.71
CA GLN A 24 23.50 -3.05 -27.78
C GLN A 24 23.84 -3.08 -26.26
N THR A 25 25.01 -2.63 -25.83
CA THR A 25 25.59 -2.94 -24.50
C THR A 25 26.01 -1.73 -23.65
N ASP A 26 25.85 -0.49 -24.13
CA ASP A 26 26.25 0.72 -23.39
C ASP A 26 25.04 1.41 -22.73
N LEU A 27 24.24 0.66 -21.97
CA LEU A 27 23.19 1.24 -21.12
C LEU A 27 23.83 1.72 -19.81
N TRP A 28 23.57 2.99 -19.44
CA TRP A 28 24.15 3.66 -18.27
C TRP A 28 23.06 4.17 -17.34
N ILE A 29 23.34 4.10 -16.05
CA ILE A 29 22.47 4.60 -14.97
C ILE A 29 23.29 5.47 -14.01
N GLN A 30 22.70 6.57 -13.54
CA GLN A 30 23.32 7.50 -12.61
C GLN A 30 22.81 7.25 -11.19
N CYS A 31 23.71 7.26 -10.20
CA CYS A 31 23.36 7.19 -8.78
C CYS A 31 22.81 8.53 -8.27
N ASP A 32 21.62 8.55 -7.69
CA ASP A 32 20.96 9.76 -7.17
C ASP A 32 21.61 10.36 -5.91
N GLN A 33 22.55 9.64 -5.28
CA GLN A 33 23.24 10.11 -4.07
C GLN A 33 24.60 10.73 -4.36
N CYS A 34 25.42 10.07 -5.20
CA CYS A 34 26.79 10.51 -5.49
C CYS A 34 26.97 11.04 -6.91
N ASN A 35 25.90 11.09 -7.71
CA ASN A 35 25.87 11.53 -9.11
C ASN A 35 26.83 10.77 -10.04
N GLY A 36 27.37 9.63 -9.60
CA GLY A 36 28.28 8.82 -10.39
C GLY A 36 27.56 7.88 -11.35
N TRP A 37 28.20 7.61 -12.49
CA TRP A 37 27.66 6.79 -13.58
C TRP A 37 28.14 5.34 -13.49
N ILE A 38 27.25 4.41 -13.82
CA ILE A 38 27.49 2.97 -13.80
C ILE A 38 26.84 2.35 -15.04
N HIS A 39 27.42 1.32 -15.63
CA HIS A 39 26.71 0.54 -16.67
C HIS A 39 25.59 -0.28 -16.02
N GLU A 40 24.52 -0.54 -16.75
CA GLU A 40 23.50 -1.51 -16.33
C GLU A 40 24.12 -2.89 -16.02
N SER A 41 25.02 -3.38 -16.86
CA SER A 41 25.75 -4.63 -16.61
C SER A 41 26.65 -4.57 -15.37
N CYS A 42 27.05 -3.37 -14.93
CA CYS A 42 27.87 -3.15 -13.73
C CYS A 42 27.04 -2.84 -12.48
N SER A 43 25.72 -2.64 -12.60
CA SER A 43 24.84 -2.30 -11.48
C SER A 43 24.16 -3.54 -10.86
N GLU A 44 24.42 -4.74 -11.40
CA GLU A 44 23.78 -6.01 -11.02
C GLU A 44 22.24 -5.98 -11.15
N LEU A 45 21.71 -5.05 -11.94
CA LEU A 45 20.29 -4.95 -12.23
C LEU A 45 19.97 -5.75 -13.48
N THR A 46 18.85 -6.47 -13.46
CA THR A 46 18.25 -7.02 -14.69
C THR A 46 17.51 -5.91 -15.45
N ASP A 47 17.41 -6.02 -16.78
CA ASP A 47 16.68 -5.07 -17.63
C ASP A 47 15.25 -4.79 -17.11
N SER A 48 14.59 -5.83 -16.59
CA SER A 48 13.24 -5.76 -16.00
C SER A 48 13.17 -4.90 -14.72
N GLN A 49 14.27 -4.80 -13.98
CA GLN A 49 14.38 -3.99 -12.77
C GLN A 49 14.67 -2.52 -13.11
N VAL A 50 15.48 -2.25 -14.14
CA VAL A 50 15.82 -0.87 -14.56
C VAL A 50 14.57 -0.05 -14.88
N VAL A 51 13.61 -0.63 -15.62
CA VAL A 51 12.34 0.04 -15.96
C VAL A 51 11.55 0.46 -14.71
N LYS A 52 11.67 -0.30 -13.62
CA LYS A 52 10.90 -0.14 -12.38
C LYS A 52 11.58 0.74 -11.34
N ILE A 53 12.77 1.26 -11.60
CA ILE A 53 13.49 2.11 -10.64
C ILE A 53 13.09 3.57 -10.85
N GLU A 54 12.73 4.23 -9.74
CA GLU A 54 12.45 5.67 -9.71
C GLU A 54 13.69 6.46 -9.29
N ALA A 55 14.42 5.95 -8.30
CA ALA A 55 15.68 6.50 -7.84
C ALA A 55 16.68 5.36 -7.60
N TYR A 56 17.79 5.38 -8.32
CA TYR A 56 18.87 4.39 -8.24
C TYR A 56 19.96 4.83 -7.25
N LYS A 57 20.44 3.88 -6.44
CA LYS A 57 21.59 4.06 -5.57
C LYS A 57 22.62 2.98 -5.85
N CYS A 58 23.89 3.38 -6.00
CA CYS A 58 24.97 2.41 -6.13
C CYS A 58 25.22 1.66 -4.82
N ILE A 59 25.84 0.48 -4.90
CA ILE A 59 26.14 -0.39 -3.75
C ILE A 59 26.86 0.36 -2.63
N LYS A 60 27.83 1.23 -2.97
CA LYS A 60 28.55 2.06 -1.99
C LYS A 60 27.59 2.96 -1.20
N CYS A 61 26.71 3.67 -1.89
CA CYS A 61 25.73 4.55 -1.26
C CYS A 61 24.63 3.80 -0.50
N ILE A 62 24.28 2.58 -0.92
CA ILE A 62 23.35 1.71 -0.17
C ILE A 62 23.96 1.31 1.17
N ASN A 63 25.23 0.88 1.16
CA ASN A 63 25.94 0.44 2.36
C ASN A 63 26.14 1.58 3.37
N GLU A 64 26.33 2.81 2.89
CA GLU A 64 26.49 4.00 3.76
C GLU A 64 25.18 4.44 4.43
N ASN A 65 24.03 4.32 3.75
CA ASN A 65 22.80 5.00 4.16
C ASN A 65 21.61 4.11 4.57
N GLN A 66 21.73 2.78 4.59
CA GLN A 66 20.70 1.76 4.93
C GLN A 66 19.31 1.89 4.25
N LYS A 67 19.04 2.98 3.52
CA LYS A 67 17.81 3.23 2.76
C LYS A 67 18.01 2.71 1.35
N GLY A 68 17.39 1.57 1.06
CA GLY A 68 17.40 0.92 -0.24
C GLY A 68 16.74 1.72 -1.37
N MET A 69 16.65 1.06 -2.52
CA MET A 69 16.19 1.64 -3.78
C MET A 69 14.67 1.90 -3.79
N LYS A 70 14.23 3.02 -4.35
CA LYS A 70 12.80 3.31 -4.52
C LYS A 70 12.30 2.72 -5.84
N ARG A 71 11.27 1.88 -5.76
CA ARG A 71 10.57 1.32 -6.92
C ARG A 71 9.44 2.25 -7.34
N LYS A 72 9.22 2.38 -8.65
CA LYS A 72 8.00 2.97 -9.19
C LYS A 72 6.80 2.13 -8.75
N SER A 73 5.81 2.77 -8.14
CA SER A 73 4.53 2.13 -7.83
C SER A 73 3.85 1.73 -9.14
N SER A 74 3.43 0.46 -9.28
CA SER A 74 2.61 0.01 -10.41
C SER A 74 1.12 0.37 -10.24
N ARG A 75 0.74 0.90 -9.07
CA ARG A 75 -0.63 1.28 -8.77
C ARG A 75 -0.87 2.69 -9.31
N THR A 76 -1.95 2.87 -10.05
CA THR A 76 -2.52 4.20 -10.34
C THR A 76 -2.96 4.82 -9.02
N SER A 77 -2.03 5.47 -8.34
CA SER A 77 -2.33 6.23 -7.13
C SER A 77 -2.75 7.61 -7.58
N GLY A 78 -3.97 8.03 -7.25
CA GLY A 78 -4.28 9.45 -7.20
C GLY A 78 -3.20 10.13 -6.36
N LYS A 79 -2.62 11.22 -6.87
CA LYS A 79 -1.56 11.94 -6.16
C LYS A 79 -2.22 12.63 -4.97
N VAL A 80 -2.15 12.02 -3.79
CA VAL A 80 -2.68 12.59 -2.56
C VAL A 80 -1.73 13.69 -2.11
N ASP A 81 -2.17 14.95 -2.22
CA ASP A 81 -1.42 16.09 -1.72
C ASP A 81 -1.69 16.26 -0.21
N TYR A 82 -0.76 15.77 0.59
CA TYR A 82 -0.83 15.84 2.05
C TYR A 82 -0.81 17.27 2.61
N ARG A 83 -0.29 18.26 1.85
CA ARG A 83 -0.33 19.66 2.28
C ARG A 83 -1.76 20.20 2.19
N MET A 84 -2.46 19.91 1.09
CA MET A 84 -3.88 20.28 0.95
C MET A 84 -4.78 19.59 1.97
N LEU A 85 -4.46 18.34 2.35
CA LEU A 85 -5.17 17.63 3.43
C LEU A 85 -4.98 18.29 4.80
N ASN A 86 -3.75 18.72 5.11
CA ASN A 86 -3.45 19.38 6.38
C ASN A 86 -4.12 20.76 6.50
N ASP A 87 -4.26 21.45 5.37
CA ASP A 87 -4.88 22.78 5.30
C ASP A 87 -6.41 22.72 5.13
N GLY A 88 -7.01 21.52 5.29
CA GLY A 88 -8.46 21.30 5.24
C GLY A 88 -9.10 21.45 3.86
N ASN A 89 -8.29 21.52 2.80
CA ASN A 89 -8.72 21.88 1.45
C ASN A 89 -8.55 20.69 0.48
N SER A 90 -9.03 19.50 0.87
CA SER A 90 -8.99 18.31 0.02
C SER A 90 -10.33 18.06 -0.65
N THR A 91 -10.50 18.60 -1.85
CA THR A 91 -11.69 18.35 -2.70
C THR A 91 -11.88 16.85 -2.98
N LEU A 92 -10.80 16.10 -3.19
CA LEU A 92 -10.87 14.66 -3.50
C LEU A 92 -11.48 13.78 -2.38
N TYR A 93 -11.24 14.09 -1.10
CA TYR A 93 -11.76 13.28 0.01
C TYR A 93 -13.16 13.73 0.46
N THR A 94 -13.43 15.04 0.47
CA THR A 94 -14.78 15.56 0.75
C THR A 94 -15.76 15.05 -0.30
N ASP A 95 -15.36 15.00 -1.57
CA ASP A 95 -16.24 14.54 -2.64
C ASP A 95 -16.60 13.05 -2.53
N ILE A 96 -15.70 12.19 -2.01
CA ILE A 96 -15.98 10.76 -1.84
C ILE A 96 -16.88 10.53 -0.63
N ILE A 97 -16.56 11.17 0.51
CA ILE A 97 -17.39 11.06 1.72
C ILE A 97 -18.79 11.61 1.44
N GLN A 98 -18.88 12.79 0.82
CA GLN A 98 -20.16 13.39 0.43
C GLN A 98 -20.91 12.47 -0.54
N LYS A 99 -20.26 11.91 -1.55
CA LYS A 99 -20.90 10.93 -2.45
C LYS A 99 -21.37 9.67 -1.72
N LEU A 100 -20.64 9.20 -0.72
CA LEU A 100 -21.02 8.03 0.09
C LEU A 100 -22.15 8.35 1.06
N GLU A 101 -22.17 9.55 1.64
CA GLU A 101 -23.24 10.06 2.49
C GLU A 101 -24.52 10.31 1.67
N ASP A 102 -24.39 10.90 0.48
CA ASP A 102 -25.49 11.15 -0.46
C ASP A 102 -26.01 9.84 -1.09
N ALA A 103 -25.12 8.85 -1.30
CA ALA A 103 -25.48 7.50 -1.73
C ALA A 103 -25.81 6.57 -0.55
N SER A 104 -25.84 7.07 0.69
CA SER A 104 -26.22 6.29 1.86
C SER A 104 -27.70 5.93 1.74
N HIS A 105 -27.95 4.76 1.14
CA HIS A 105 -29.29 4.21 1.08
C HIS A 105 -29.76 3.90 2.50
N LYS A 106 -31.01 4.26 2.81
CA LYS A 106 -31.65 3.86 4.06
C LYS A 106 -31.94 2.36 4.00
N TYR A 107 -30.97 1.54 4.39
CA TYR A 107 -31.17 0.11 4.54
C TYR A 107 -32.19 -0.14 5.66
N HIS A 108 -33.16 -1.01 5.41
CA HIS A 108 -33.95 -1.57 6.50
C HIS A 108 -33.05 -2.49 7.31
N ILE A 109 -32.92 -2.24 8.60
CA ILE A 109 -32.12 -3.05 9.54
C ILE A 109 -33.07 -3.53 10.62
N VAL A 110 -33.08 -4.83 10.85
CA VAL A 110 -33.87 -5.45 11.92
C VAL A 110 -33.06 -5.37 13.21
N GLU A 111 -33.57 -4.66 14.20
CA GLU A 111 -32.88 -4.50 15.48
C GLU A 111 -33.41 -5.47 16.54
N ILE A 112 -32.50 -6.23 17.14
CA ILE A 112 -32.78 -7.12 18.26
C ILE A 112 -31.93 -6.68 19.45
N LYS A 113 -32.55 -6.63 20.63
CA LYS A 113 -31.89 -6.16 21.86
C LYS A 113 -30.67 -7.02 22.23
N ASN A 114 -30.83 -8.34 22.26
CA ASN A 114 -29.75 -9.29 22.56
C ASN A 114 -30.04 -10.68 21.95
N GLY A 115 -29.10 -11.61 22.08
CA GLY A 115 -29.21 -12.96 21.54
C GLY A 115 -30.37 -13.78 22.11
N ASN A 116 -30.86 -13.47 23.32
CA ASN A 116 -32.06 -14.12 23.85
C ASN A 116 -33.33 -13.77 23.06
N GLY A 117 -33.30 -12.67 22.30
CA GLY A 117 -34.36 -12.29 21.36
C GLY A 117 -34.29 -13.02 20.02
N LEU A 118 -33.27 -13.84 19.76
CA LEU A 118 -33.16 -14.69 18.57
C LEU A 118 -33.68 -16.09 18.88
N THR A 119 -34.99 -16.22 19.01
CA THR A 119 -35.67 -17.52 19.17
C THR A 119 -36.21 -18.04 17.85
N ASN A 120 -36.50 -19.34 17.76
CA ASN A 120 -37.12 -19.90 16.56
C ASN A 120 -38.38 -19.13 16.15
N ASP A 121 -39.23 -18.77 17.11
CA ASP A 121 -40.47 -18.04 16.85
C ASP A 121 -40.20 -16.67 16.22
N THR A 122 -39.25 -15.91 16.77
CA THR A 122 -38.86 -14.61 16.20
C THR A 122 -38.26 -14.75 14.81
N ILE A 123 -37.49 -15.81 14.54
CA ILE A 123 -36.95 -16.07 13.20
C ILE A 123 -38.08 -16.42 12.22
N TRP A 124 -39.07 -17.20 12.64
CA TRP A 124 -40.24 -17.50 11.81
C TRP A 124 -41.04 -16.25 11.46
N ASP A 125 -41.25 -15.36 12.42
CA ASP A 125 -41.92 -14.07 12.19
C ASP A 125 -41.16 -13.22 11.16
N LEU A 126 -39.82 -13.14 11.29
CA LEU A 126 -38.97 -12.41 10.35
C LEU A 126 -39.01 -12.99 8.93
N ILE A 127 -39.09 -14.32 8.80
CA ILE A 127 -39.21 -14.97 7.48
C ILE A 127 -40.54 -14.63 6.83
N GLN A 128 -41.65 -14.66 7.59
CA GLN A 128 -42.97 -14.31 7.05
C GLN A 128 -43.08 -12.86 6.59
N GLN A 129 -42.33 -11.97 7.23
CA GLN A 129 -42.30 -10.54 6.93
C GLN A 129 -41.28 -10.18 5.84
N GLU A 130 -40.56 -11.15 5.27
CA GLU A 130 -39.42 -10.95 4.35
C GLU A 130 -38.25 -10.14 4.98
N ASP A 131 -38.32 -9.88 6.29
CA ASP A 131 -37.33 -9.10 7.03
C ASP A 131 -36.09 -9.91 7.40
N TYR A 132 -36.19 -11.24 7.35
CA TYR A 132 -35.03 -12.14 7.51
C TYR A 132 -33.91 -11.90 6.48
N PHE A 133 -34.25 -11.36 5.30
CA PHE A 133 -33.26 -11.06 4.26
C PHE A 133 -32.52 -9.73 4.49
N ASN A 134 -32.99 -8.93 5.45
CA ASN A 134 -32.35 -7.69 5.84
C ASN A 134 -31.25 -7.95 6.90
N PRO A 135 -30.24 -7.06 7.01
CA PRO A 135 -29.25 -7.16 8.08
C PRO A 135 -29.91 -7.14 9.46
N ILE A 136 -29.58 -8.12 10.29
CA ILE A 136 -30.03 -8.19 11.69
C ILE A 136 -28.93 -7.62 12.58
N LEU A 137 -29.24 -6.55 13.30
CA LEU A 137 -28.36 -5.93 14.28
C LEU A 137 -28.74 -6.37 15.69
N VAL A 138 -27.85 -7.13 16.34
CA VAL A 138 -27.99 -7.49 17.75
C VAL A 138 -27.18 -6.51 18.61
N GLN A 139 -27.85 -5.73 19.44
CA GLN A 139 -27.21 -4.63 20.19
C GLN A 139 -26.28 -5.14 21.30
N ASP A 140 -26.69 -6.19 22.02
CA ASP A 140 -25.93 -6.83 23.10
C ASP A 140 -25.64 -8.30 22.79
N PRO A 141 -24.37 -8.75 22.83
CA PRO A 141 -24.02 -10.14 22.54
C PRO A 141 -24.54 -11.17 23.56
N GLU A 142 -25.10 -10.75 24.70
CA GLU A 142 -25.70 -11.66 25.68
C GLU A 142 -26.70 -12.62 25.01
N GLY A 143 -26.56 -13.93 25.26
CA GLY A 143 -27.46 -14.95 24.69
C GLY A 143 -27.13 -15.39 23.26
N LEU A 144 -26.10 -14.83 22.60
CA LEU A 144 -25.65 -15.27 21.27
C LEU A 144 -24.75 -16.51 21.30
N ASP A 145 -24.37 -16.97 22.49
CA ASP A 145 -23.32 -18.00 22.68
C ASP A 145 -21.99 -17.63 22.00
N MET A 146 -21.74 -16.33 21.81
CA MET A 146 -20.50 -15.80 21.25
C MET A 146 -19.55 -15.39 22.37
N ASN A 147 -18.51 -16.19 22.59
CA ASN A 147 -17.46 -15.83 23.54
C ASN A 147 -16.44 -14.86 22.91
N ILE A 148 -16.65 -13.57 23.12
CA ILE A 148 -15.72 -12.51 22.70
C ILE A 148 -15.08 -11.90 23.94
N ASP A 149 -13.78 -12.10 24.12
CA ASP A 149 -13.01 -11.42 25.17
C ASP A 149 -12.74 -9.95 24.79
N ARG A 150 -13.79 -9.12 24.87
CA ARG A 150 -13.74 -7.70 24.49
C ARG A 150 -12.82 -6.87 25.39
N LYS A 151 -12.48 -7.34 26.59
CA LYS A 151 -11.66 -6.58 27.55
C LYS A 151 -10.16 -6.81 27.35
N ASN A 152 -9.76 -7.99 26.87
CA ASN A 152 -8.34 -8.31 26.65
C ASN A 152 -7.93 -8.33 25.18
N ILE A 153 -8.82 -8.05 24.23
CA ILE A 153 -8.44 -8.02 22.82
C ILE A 153 -7.69 -6.72 22.49
N SER A 154 -6.37 -6.85 22.28
CA SER A 154 -5.51 -5.77 21.77
C SER A 154 -4.71 -6.25 20.58
N ILE A 155 -4.29 -5.34 19.70
CA ILE A 155 -3.45 -5.68 18.54
C ILE A 155 -2.16 -6.42 18.99
N LYS A 156 -1.62 -6.07 20.17
CA LYS A 156 -0.46 -6.74 20.75
C LYS A 156 -0.77 -8.19 21.14
N ASN A 157 -1.93 -8.43 21.75
CA ASN A 157 -2.37 -9.76 22.15
C ASN A 157 -2.70 -10.62 20.92
N ILE A 158 -3.40 -10.06 19.93
CA ILE A 158 -3.66 -10.72 18.64
C ILE A 158 -2.35 -11.11 17.95
N LYS A 159 -1.37 -10.19 17.87
CA LYS A 159 -0.05 -10.48 17.27
C LYS A 159 0.72 -11.57 17.99
N THR A 160 0.54 -11.66 19.31
CA THR A 160 1.18 -12.70 20.13
C THR A 160 0.51 -14.06 19.91
N LEU A 161 -0.83 -14.08 19.86
CA LEU A 161 -1.62 -15.30 19.65
C LEU A 161 -1.49 -15.86 18.22
N VAL A 162 -1.54 -14.99 17.22
CA VAL A 162 -1.51 -15.36 15.79
C VAL A 162 -0.07 -15.50 15.28
N GLY A 163 0.88 -14.78 15.88
CA GLY A 163 2.30 -14.82 15.51
C GLY A 163 2.72 -13.68 14.58
N LYS A 164 4.02 -13.34 14.63
CA LYS A 164 4.60 -12.17 13.92
C LYS A 164 4.65 -12.29 12.40
N TYR A 165 4.35 -13.47 11.82
CA TYR A 165 4.66 -13.82 10.43
C TYR A 165 3.46 -13.88 9.48
N TYR A 166 2.33 -13.26 9.82
CA TYR A 166 1.35 -12.91 8.80
C TYR A 166 1.76 -11.59 8.15
N SER A 167 2.83 -11.63 7.36
CA SER A 167 3.02 -10.67 6.28
C SER A 167 1.94 -11.00 5.25
N LEU A 168 0.98 -10.08 5.10
CA LEU A 168 -0.08 -10.10 4.09
C LEU A 168 0.48 -10.60 2.75
N LEU A 169 -0.02 -11.75 2.30
CA LEU A 169 0.05 -12.19 0.91
C LEU A 169 -0.69 -11.18 0.02
#